data_AF-A0A2V6MXJ1-F1
#
_entry.id   AF-A0A2V6MXJ1-F1
#
_cell.length_a   1.000
_cell.length_b   1.000
_cell.length_c   1.000
_cell.angle_alpha   90.00
_cell.angle_beta   90.00
_cell.angle_gamma   90.00
#
_symmetry.space_group_name_H-M   'P 1'
#
loop_
_entity.id
_entity.type
_entity.pdbx_description
1 polymer ?
#
loop_
_entity_poly.entity_id
_entity_poly.type
_entity_poly.pdbx_seq_one_letter_code
_entity_poly.pdbx_strand_id
1 'polypeptide(L)'
;MKTILKVLSFLLLWKLRRSFLEKQFGYKIHPTCRIGLAWIFPNRLIMEEGSQISSATVCKNIDLLHLKAHASIGRGNWITGFPLGSSRHFAHQTDRRPELIVGEHSAITNRHLLDCTNSVTIGRFTTFAGFHSQIITHSIDIEQNRQSSKPVRVGDYCFVGTNCVLLGGSTLPD
;
A
#
# COMPACT_ATOMS: atom_id res chain seq x y z
N MET A 1 13.93 10.95 -16.39
CA MET A 1 14.33 9.54 -16.63
C MET A 1 13.43 8.52 -15.94
N LYS A 2 13.25 8.55 -14.61
CA LYS A 2 12.44 7.54 -13.89
C LYS A 2 10.99 7.42 -14.39
N THR A 3 10.33 8.53 -14.72
CA THR A 3 8.95 8.49 -15.25
C THR A 3 8.83 7.74 -16.58
N ILE A 4 9.82 7.89 -17.48
CA ILE A 4 9.84 7.17 -18.77
C ILE A 4 9.94 5.66 -18.52
N LEU A 5 10.83 5.23 -17.62
CA LEU A 5 10.95 3.82 -17.23
C LEU A 5 9.64 3.26 -16.66
N LYS A 6 8.92 4.06 -15.86
CA LYS A 6 7.61 3.67 -15.32
C LYS A 6 6.62 3.39 -16.45
N VAL A 7 6.50 4.29 -17.43
CA VAL A 7 5.60 4.13 -18.58
C VAL A 7 6.01 2.94 -19.46
N LEU A 8 7.31 2.80 -19.77
CA LEU A 8 7.83 1.68 -20.56
C LEU A 8 7.46 0.31 -19.96
N SER A 9 7.41 0.20 -18.63
CA SER A 9 7.02 -1.05 -17.98
C SER A 9 5.62 -1.57 -18.38
N PHE A 10 4.71 -0.69 -18.83
CA PHE A 10 3.35 -1.06 -19.24
C PHE A 10 3.29 -1.71 -20.62
N LEU A 11 4.32 -1.53 -21.45
CA LEU A 11 4.40 -2.11 -22.79
C LEU A 11 4.89 -3.56 -22.77
N LEU A 12 5.42 -4.02 -21.63
CA LEU A 12 6.04 -5.34 -21.50
C LEU A 12 5.02 -6.40 -21.07
N LEU A 13 5.11 -7.60 -21.67
CA LEU A 13 4.41 -8.79 -21.17
C LEU A 13 4.86 -9.14 -19.75
N TRP A 14 3.97 -9.71 -18.93
CA TRP A 14 4.20 -9.88 -17.49
C TRP A 14 5.56 -10.48 -17.11
N LYS A 15 6.01 -11.56 -17.78
CA LYS A 15 7.30 -12.20 -17.48
C LYS A 15 8.48 -11.23 -17.65
N LEU A 16 8.46 -10.42 -18.71
CA LEU A 16 9.47 -9.39 -18.98
C LEU A 16 9.30 -8.20 -18.04
N ARG A 17 8.05 -7.77 -17.80
CA ARG A 17 7.71 -6.67 -16.90
C ARG A 17 8.22 -6.94 -15.48
N ARG A 18 8.04 -8.15 -14.96
CA ARG A 18 8.54 -8.55 -13.63
C ARG A 18 10.04 -8.34 -13.53
N SER A 19 10.81 -8.94 -14.45
CA SER A 19 12.27 -8.81 -14.43
C SER A 19 12.73 -7.36 -14.63
N PHE A 20 12.03 -6.60 -15.47
CA PHE A 20 12.29 -5.16 -15.63
C PHE A 20 12.07 -4.39 -14.33
N LEU A 21 10.97 -4.64 -13.62
CA LEU A 21 10.66 -3.99 -12.34
C LEU A 21 11.71 -4.32 -11.27
N GLU A 22 12.14 -5.59 -11.18
CA GLU A 22 13.20 -6.01 -10.26
C GLU A 22 14.53 -5.30 -10.57
N LYS A 23 14.95 -5.28 -11.84
CA LYS A 23 16.24 -4.69 -12.24
C LYS A 23 16.28 -3.16 -12.16
N GLN A 24 15.21 -2.49 -12.55
CA GLN A 24 15.20 -1.02 -12.65
C GLN A 24 14.78 -0.33 -11.35
N PHE A 25 13.98 -0.98 -10.51
CA PHE A 25 13.46 -0.41 -9.28
C PHE A 25 13.88 -1.15 -8.02
N GLY A 26 14.65 -2.25 -8.12
CA GLY A 26 15.10 -3.02 -6.97
C GLY A 26 13.98 -3.76 -6.23
N TYR A 27 12.86 -3.99 -6.91
CA TYR A 27 11.70 -4.67 -6.32
C TYR A 27 11.99 -6.16 -6.11
N LYS A 28 11.35 -6.73 -5.08
CA LYS A 28 11.42 -8.16 -4.76
C LYS A 28 10.07 -8.81 -5.08
N ILE A 29 9.99 -9.52 -6.21
CA ILE A 29 8.72 -10.07 -6.71
C ILE A 29 8.86 -11.57 -6.93
N HIS A 30 8.22 -12.37 -6.08
CA HIS A 30 8.25 -13.83 -6.22
C HIS A 30 7.76 -14.28 -7.62
N PRO A 31 8.32 -15.35 -8.22
CA PRO A 31 7.98 -15.78 -9.58
C PRO A 31 6.50 -16.09 -9.83
N THR A 32 5.76 -16.50 -8.80
CA THR A 32 4.33 -16.81 -8.87
C THR A 32 3.42 -15.57 -8.74
N CYS A 33 3.98 -14.41 -8.43
CA CYS A 33 3.21 -13.18 -8.26
C CYS A 33 2.66 -12.65 -9.59
N ARG A 34 1.63 -11.80 -9.47
CA ARG A 34 1.08 -11.08 -10.62
C ARG A 34 0.72 -9.64 -10.27
N ILE A 35 1.15 -8.70 -11.10
CA ILE A 35 0.65 -7.33 -11.11
C ILE A 35 -0.08 -7.11 -12.44
N GLY A 36 -1.36 -6.76 -12.37
CA GLY A 36 -2.17 -6.37 -13.52
C GLY A 36 -1.68 -5.06 -14.14
N LEU A 37 -2.46 -4.49 -15.06
CA LEU A 37 -2.14 -3.18 -15.64
C LEU A 37 -2.41 -2.10 -14.57
N ALA A 38 -1.45 -1.90 -13.68
CA ALA A 38 -1.54 -1.12 -12.45
C ALA A 38 -0.28 -0.26 -12.28
N TRP A 39 -0.46 0.94 -11.71
CA TRP A 39 0.62 1.89 -11.45
C TRP A 39 1.18 1.66 -10.04
N ILE A 40 2.11 0.71 -9.91
CA ILE A 40 2.67 0.31 -8.61
C ILE A 40 4.13 0.75 -8.56
N PHE A 41 4.37 1.92 -7.95
CA PHE A 41 5.70 2.49 -7.80
C PHE A 41 5.95 3.10 -6.40
N PRO A 42 5.91 2.30 -5.33
CA PRO A 42 6.47 2.67 -4.03
C PRO A 42 8.02 2.76 -4.10
N ASN A 43 8.67 3.26 -3.06
CA ASN A 43 10.14 3.22 -3.00
C ASN A 43 10.66 1.77 -2.91
N ARG A 44 9.98 0.91 -2.14
CA ARG A 44 10.25 -0.53 -2.04
C ARG A 44 8.97 -1.32 -2.26
N LEU A 45 9.07 -2.39 -3.02
CA LEU A 45 8.00 -3.36 -3.24
C LEU A 45 8.50 -4.75 -2.88
N ILE A 46 7.75 -5.44 -2.02
CA ILE A 46 7.96 -6.83 -1.66
C ILE A 46 6.66 -7.58 -1.92
N MET A 47 6.72 -8.60 -2.77
CA MET A 47 5.61 -9.49 -3.09
C MET A 47 6.07 -10.93 -2.87
N GLU A 48 5.51 -11.59 -1.87
CA GLU A 48 5.75 -12.99 -1.54
C GLU A 48 4.89 -13.94 -2.39
N GLU A 49 5.13 -15.24 -2.27
CA GLU A 49 4.51 -16.28 -3.09
C GLU A 49 3.00 -16.13 -3.25
N GLY A 50 2.51 -16.22 -4.49
CA GLY A 50 1.09 -16.23 -4.80
C GLY A 50 0.38 -14.89 -4.59
N SER A 51 1.09 -13.83 -4.16
CA SER A 51 0.49 -12.52 -3.97
C SER A 51 0.18 -11.82 -5.28
N GLN A 52 -0.89 -11.01 -5.28
CA GLN A 52 -1.38 -10.39 -6.50
C GLN A 52 -1.91 -8.96 -6.30
N ILE A 53 -1.68 -8.13 -7.32
CA ILE A 53 -2.26 -6.78 -7.41
C ILE A 53 -3.03 -6.69 -8.73
N SER A 54 -4.32 -6.39 -8.67
CA SER A 54 -5.16 -6.30 -9.85
C SER A 54 -4.97 -4.97 -10.62
N SER A 55 -5.46 -4.93 -11.85
CA SER A 55 -5.37 -3.76 -12.74
C SER A 55 -6.07 -2.52 -12.16
N ALA A 56 -5.74 -1.35 -12.73
CA ALA A 56 -6.26 -0.03 -12.35
C ALA A 56 -5.94 0.43 -10.92
N THR A 57 -5.23 -0.37 -10.12
CA THR A 57 -4.73 0.05 -8.82
C THR A 57 -3.53 0.97 -8.98
N VAL A 58 -3.49 2.01 -8.15
CA VAL A 58 -2.41 2.99 -8.07
C VAL A 58 -1.78 2.86 -6.69
N CYS A 59 -0.45 2.75 -6.66
CA CYS A 59 0.36 2.82 -5.45
C CYS A 59 1.57 3.71 -5.73
N LYS A 60 1.65 4.87 -5.07
CA LYS A 60 2.74 5.84 -5.23
C LYS A 60 3.01 6.57 -3.91
N ASN A 61 4.16 7.23 -3.79
CA ASN A 61 4.46 8.11 -2.65
C ASN A 61 4.37 7.41 -1.28
N ILE A 62 4.74 6.13 -1.21
CA ILE A 62 4.93 5.39 0.04
C ILE A 62 6.31 4.72 -0.01
N ASP A 63 6.86 4.41 1.15
CA ASP A 63 8.18 3.80 1.26
C ASP A 63 8.17 2.30 1.02
N LEU A 64 7.14 1.61 1.50
CA LEU A 64 7.03 0.16 1.36
C LEU A 64 5.60 -0.26 1.04
N LEU A 65 5.47 -1.06 -0.01
CA LEU A 65 4.33 -1.95 -0.20
C LEU A 65 4.81 -3.38 0.01
N HIS A 66 4.24 -4.08 0.99
CA HIS A 66 4.56 -5.48 1.27
C HIS A 66 3.29 -6.33 1.24
N LEU A 67 3.20 -7.20 0.23
CA LEU A 67 2.19 -8.25 0.18
C LEU A 67 2.82 -9.56 0.61
N LYS A 68 2.32 -10.12 1.72
CA LYS A 68 2.71 -11.45 2.18
C LYS A 68 2.13 -12.56 1.32
N ALA A 69 2.50 -13.80 1.60
CA ALA A 69 2.07 -14.97 0.85
C ALA A 69 0.54 -15.00 0.64
N HIS A 70 0.13 -15.20 -0.62
CA HIS A 70 -1.27 -15.26 -1.05
C HIS A 70 -2.12 -14.01 -0.76
N ALA A 71 -1.50 -12.89 -0.35
CA ALA A 71 -2.20 -11.63 -0.17
C ALA A 71 -2.65 -11.05 -1.50
N SER A 72 -3.80 -10.36 -1.51
CA SER A 72 -4.34 -9.76 -2.72
C SER A 72 -4.79 -8.31 -2.54
N ILE A 73 -4.54 -7.50 -3.56
CA ILE A 73 -5.13 -6.17 -3.72
C ILE A 73 -5.96 -6.19 -5.00
N GLY A 74 -7.26 -5.90 -4.87
CA GLY A 74 -8.20 -5.83 -5.98
C GLY A 74 -8.00 -4.57 -6.83
N ARG A 75 -9.00 -4.27 -7.65
CA ARG A 75 -8.91 -3.28 -8.74
C ARG A 75 -9.24 -1.88 -8.26
N GLY A 76 -8.63 -0.89 -8.91
CA GLY A 76 -9.03 0.52 -8.77
C GLY A 76 -8.77 1.12 -7.39
N ASN A 77 -7.95 0.48 -6.56
CA ASN A 77 -7.57 1.07 -5.27
C ASN A 77 -6.60 2.24 -5.51
N TRP A 78 -6.72 3.29 -4.70
CA TRP A 78 -5.80 4.42 -4.71
C TRP A 78 -5.01 4.42 -3.41
N ILE A 79 -3.76 3.97 -3.49
CA ILE A 79 -2.83 3.85 -2.37
C ILE A 79 -1.78 4.94 -2.53
N THR A 80 -1.70 5.85 -1.56
CA THR A 80 -0.76 6.97 -1.57
C THR A 80 -0.31 7.28 -0.16
N GLY A 81 0.64 8.18 0.00
CA GLY A 81 0.99 8.74 1.29
C GLY A 81 2.01 9.84 1.12
N PHE A 82 2.80 10.02 2.17
CA PHE A 82 3.95 10.91 2.17
C PHE A 82 5.20 10.08 2.50
N PRO A 83 6.13 9.83 1.57
CA PRO A 83 7.30 8.99 1.86
C PRO A 83 8.26 9.69 2.84
N LEU A 84 9.24 8.95 3.39
CA LEU A 84 10.34 9.56 4.14
C LEU A 84 11.20 10.41 3.19
N GLY A 85 11.76 11.50 3.71
CA GLY A 85 12.58 12.44 2.94
C GLY A 85 12.91 13.71 3.71
N SER A 86 13.48 14.70 3.03
CA SER A 86 13.95 15.96 3.61
C SER A 86 12.86 17.00 3.88
N SER A 87 11.58 16.65 3.74
CA SER A 87 10.49 17.59 3.98
C SER A 87 10.40 17.99 5.45
N ARG A 88 10.00 19.23 5.71
CA ARG A 88 9.66 19.70 7.07
C ARG A 88 8.38 19.06 7.59
N HIS A 89 7.47 18.63 6.70
CA HIS A 89 6.26 17.92 7.10
C HIS A 89 6.64 16.57 7.71
N PHE A 90 6.07 16.28 8.89
CA PHE A 90 6.35 15.08 9.67
C PHE A 90 7.81 14.90 10.15
N ALA A 91 8.67 15.91 10.03
CA ALA A 91 10.07 15.83 10.47
C ALA A 91 10.23 15.51 11.97
N HIS A 92 9.19 15.81 12.77
CA HIS A 92 9.12 15.47 14.19
C HIS A 92 8.81 13.99 14.48
N GLN A 93 8.40 13.20 13.48
CA GLN A 93 8.06 11.80 13.62
C GLN A 93 9.17 10.92 13.05
N THR A 94 10.26 10.76 13.79
CA THR A 94 11.46 10.00 13.36
C THR A 94 11.17 8.52 13.14
N ASP A 95 10.18 7.96 13.84
CA ASP A 95 9.82 6.53 13.76
C ASP A 95 8.67 6.25 12.79
N ARG A 96 8.23 7.26 12.01
CA ARG A 96 7.14 7.13 11.05
C ARG A 96 7.49 6.14 9.96
N ARG A 97 6.54 5.28 9.61
CA ARG A 97 6.69 4.28 8.55
C ARG A 97 5.62 4.43 7.49
N PRO A 98 5.90 5.10 6.36
CA PRO A 98 4.93 5.27 5.28
C PRO A 98 4.78 3.97 4.48
N GLU A 99 4.05 3.00 5.02
CA GLU A 99 4.01 1.64 4.48
C GLU A 99 2.61 1.02 4.51
N LEU A 100 2.36 0.12 3.56
CA LEU A 100 1.21 -0.76 3.54
C LEU A 100 1.70 -2.21 3.61
N ILE A 101 1.30 -2.92 4.66
CA ILE A 101 1.59 -4.34 4.87
C ILE A 101 0.29 -5.12 4.83
N VAL A 102 0.18 -6.07 3.89
CA VAL A 102 -0.99 -6.94 3.74
C VAL A 102 -0.59 -8.36 4.15
N GLY A 103 -1.23 -8.86 5.21
CA GLY A 103 -0.99 -10.16 5.82
C GLY A 103 -1.27 -11.35 4.90
N GLU A 104 -0.81 -12.52 5.33
CA GLU A 104 -0.97 -13.78 4.59
C GLU A 104 -2.45 -14.08 4.36
N HIS A 105 -2.78 -14.55 3.15
CA HIS A 105 -4.16 -14.88 2.76
C HIS A 105 -5.18 -13.75 2.94
N SER A 106 -4.72 -12.50 3.06
CA SER A 106 -5.61 -11.35 3.23
C SER A 106 -5.92 -10.67 1.91
N ALA A 107 -7.03 -9.94 1.90
CA ALA A 107 -7.51 -9.26 0.71
C ALA A 107 -7.91 -7.82 1.04
N ILE A 108 -7.36 -6.86 0.29
CA ILE A 108 -7.98 -5.55 0.11
C ILE A 108 -8.76 -5.64 -1.19
N THR A 109 -10.08 -5.44 -1.15
CA THR A 109 -10.93 -5.64 -2.32
C THR A 109 -10.81 -4.48 -3.32
N ASN A 110 -11.87 -3.74 -3.63
CA ASN A 110 -11.86 -2.85 -4.80
C ASN A 110 -12.19 -1.40 -4.42
N ARG A 111 -11.56 -0.45 -5.12
CA ARG A 111 -11.94 0.98 -5.09
C ARG A 111 -11.90 1.60 -3.68
N HIS A 112 -10.90 1.24 -2.89
CA HIS A 112 -10.61 1.90 -1.61
C HIS A 112 -9.58 3.01 -1.78
N LEU A 113 -9.62 3.99 -0.87
CA LEU A 113 -8.60 5.03 -0.74
C LEU A 113 -7.76 4.76 0.51
N LEU A 114 -6.46 4.56 0.34
CA LEU A 114 -5.55 4.29 1.44
C LEU A 114 -4.45 5.36 1.45
N ASP A 115 -4.49 6.23 2.44
CA ASP A 115 -3.38 7.11 2.80
C ASP A 115 -2.49 6.41 3.85
N CYS A 116 -1.28 6.07 3.42
CA CYS A 116 -0.23 5.42 4.20
C CYS A 116 0.92 6.40 4.47
N THR A 117 0.59 7.62 4.91
CA THR A 117 1.56 8.57 5.46
C THR A 117 2.19 8.04 6.76
N ASN A 118 1.47 7.19 7.50
CA ASN A 118 2.03 6.28 8.50
C ASN A 118 1.63 4.83 8.17
N SER A 119 2.01 3.88 9.03
CA SER A 119 1.85 2.46 8.69
C SER A 119 0.39 2.06 8.67
N VAL A 120 0.02 1.31 7.63
CA VAL A 120 -1.26 0.63 7.51
C VAL A 120 -0.98 -0.86 7.46
N THR A 121 -1.50 -1.61 8.42
CA THR A 121 -1.33 -3.06 8.49
C THR A 121 -2.69 -3.74 8.42
N ILE A 122 -2.82 -4.68 7.50
CA ILE A 122 -3.94 -5.63 7.43
C ILE A 122 -3.41 -6.99 7.91
N GLY A 123 -3.99 -7.53 8.98
CA GLY A 123 -3.61 -8.83 9.56
C GLY A 123 -3.88 -10.00 8.61
N ARG A 124 -3.56 -11.22 9.03
CA ARG A 124 -3.71 -12.47 8.26
C ARG A 124 -5.17 -12.89 8.16
N PHE A 125 -5.53 -13.57 7.07
CA PHE A 125 -6.89 -14.05 6.82
C PHE A 125 -7.97 -12.96 6.94
N THR A 126 -7.59 -11.71 6.73
CA THR A 126 -8.47 -10.55 6.86
C THR A 126 -8.93 -10.09 5.50
N THR A 127 -10.22 -9.79 5.37
CA THR A 127 -10.79 -9.20 4.17
C THR A 127 -11.24 -7.77 4.46
N PHE A 128 -10.52 -6.80 3.90
CA PHE A 128 -10.97 -5.41 3.78
C PHE A 128 -11.87 -5.32 2.54
N ALA A 129 -13.15 -5.61 2.78
CA ALA A 129 -14.16 -5.96 1.80
C ALA A 129 -14.97 -4.76 1.29
N GLY A 130 -15.81 -5.02 0.29
CA GLY A 130 -16.73 -4.05 -0.29
C GLY A 130 -16.03 -3.04 -1.20
N PHE A 131 -16.46 -1.78 -1.10
CA PHE A 131 -15.99 -0.69 -1.95
C PHE A 131 -15.95 0.62 -1.17
N HIS A 132 -15.16 1.59 -1.64
CA HIS A 132 -15.16 2.98 -1.18
C HIS A 132 -14.84 3.22 0.30
N SER A 133 -14.34 2.21 1.01
CA SER A 133 -13.73 2.41 2.34
C SER A 133 -12.43 3.24 2.23
N GLN A 134 -12.13 3.99 3.29
CA GLN A 134 -11.01 4.92 3.37
C GLN A 134 -10.16 4.65 4.61
N ILE A 135 -8.85 4.69 4.44
CA ILE A 135 -7.88 4.71 5.55
C ILE A 135 -7.10 6.01 5.44
N ILE A 136 -7.13 6.86 6.46
CA ILE A 136 -6.45 8.15 6.50
C ILE A 136 -5.54 8.20 7.72
N THR A 137 -4.22 8.13 7.51
CA THR A 137 -3.25 8.06 8.61
C THR A 137 -2.75 9.41 9.08
N HIS A 138 -2.80 10.44 8.23
CA HIS A 138 -2.42 11.80 8.62
C HIS A 138 -3.62 12.65 9.06
N SER A 139 -3.35 13.62 9.92
CA SER A 139 -4.29 14.65 10.35
C SER A 139 -3.53 15.92 10.73
N ILE A 140 -4.27 16.97 11.09
CA ILE A 140 -3.70 18.19 11.66
C ILE A 140 -3.65 18.02 13.18
N ASP A 141 -2.47 18.20 13.76
CA ASP A 141 -2.27 18.42 15.18
C ASP A 141 -2.47 19.92 15.44
N ILE A 142 -3.63 20.25 16.00
CA ILE A 142 -4.07 21.63 16.20
C ILE A 142 -3.29 22.28 17.35
N GLU A 143 -2.95 21.51 18.39
CA GLU A 143 -2.21 22.00 19.55
C GLU A 143 -0.80 22.43 19.15
N GLN A 144 -0.12 21.61 18.34
CA GLN A 144 1.23 21.89 17.86
C GLN A 144 1.26 22.62 16.51
N ASN A 145 0.09 23.00 15.98
CA ASN A 145 -0.12 23.66 14.69
C ASN A 145 0.71 23.05 13.54
N ARG A 146 0.64 21.72 13.38
CA ARG A 146 1.43 20.98 12.38
C ARG A 146 0.67 19.77 11.86
N GLN A 147 1.11 19.21 10.73
CA GLN A 147 0.62 17.89 10.30
C GLN A 147 1.25 16.80 11.16
N SER A 148 0.46 15.83 11.59
CA SER A 148 0.92 14.63 12.29
C SER A 148 0.25 13.40 11.70
N SER A 149 0.72 12.21 12.08
CA SER A 149 0.18 10.96 11.57
C SER A 149 0.25 9.85 12.60
N LYS A 150 -0.68 8.91 12.53
CA LYS A 150 -0.72 7.75 13.43
C LYS A 150 -0.98 6.48 12.61
N PRO A 151 -0.42 5.33 13.04
CA PRO A 151 -0.62 4.07 12.34
C PRO A 151 -2.07 3.61 12.41
N VAL A 152 -2.47 2.76 11.47
CA VAL A 152 -3.76 2.04 11.48
C VAL A 152 -3.49 0.54 11.40
N ARG A 153 -4.13 -0.23 12.28
CA ARG A 153 -4.03 -1.70 12.30
C ARG A 153 -5.41 -2.32 12.18
N VAL A 154 -5.58 -3.22 11.22
CA VAL A 154 -6.67 -4.20 11.19
C VAL A 154 -6.08 -5.54 11.60
N GLY A 155 -6.69 -6.20 12.57
CA GLY A 155 -6.27 -7.47 13.12
C GLY A 155 -6.31 -8.63 12.15
N ASP A 156 -6.00 -9.81 12.67
CA ASP A 156 -6.16 -11.08 11.97
C ASP A 156 -7.66 -11.48 11.93
N TYR A 157 -8.05 -12.32 10.97
CA TYR A 157 -9.40 -12.88 10.83
C TYR A 157 -10.56 -11.87 10.76
N CYS A 158 -10.27 -10.62 10.41
CA CYS A 158 -11.26 -9.56 10.36
C CYS A 158 -12.03 -9.54 9.04
N PHE A 159 -13.29 -9.11 9.09
CA PHE A 159 -14.06 -8.67 7.93
C PHE A 159 -14.41 -7.19 8.11
N VAL A 160 -13.82 -6.31 7.30
CA VAL A 160 -14.17 -4.88 7.28
C VAL A 160 -15.08 -4.64 6.09
N GLY A 161 -16.28 -4.13 6.34
CA GLY A 161 -17.31 -3.92 5.33
C GLY A 161 -17.05 -2.74 4.38
N THR A 162 -18.08 -2.44 3.61
CA THR A 162 -18.06 -1.35 2.62
C THR A 162 -18.18 0.02 3.28
N ASN A 163 -17.60 1.04 2.64
CA ASN A 163 -17.76 2.45 3.01
C ASN A 163 -17.34 2.79 4.46
N CYS A 164 -16.38 2.04 5.02
CA CYS A 164 -15.80 2.33 6.33
C CYS A 164 -14.76 3.45 6.25
N VAL A 165 -14.57 4.22 7.33
CA VAL A 165 -13.51 5.22 7.44
C VAL A 165 -12.67 4.92 8.68
N LEU A 166 -11.39 4.63 8.49
CA LEU A 166 -10.44 4.37 9.58
C LEU A 166 -9.42 5.52 9.61
N LEU A 167 -9.34 6.21 10.74
CA LEU A 167 -8.44 7.35 10.93
C LEU A 167 -7.18 6.94 11.70
N GLY A 168 -6.11 7.73 11.57
CA GLY A 168 -4.84 7.51 12.25
C GLY A 168 -5.03 7.22 13.75
N GLY A 169 -4.47 6.11 14.22
CA GLY A 169 -4.62 5.60 15.58
C GLY A 169 -5.71 4.53 15.74
N SER A 170 -6.53 4.30 14.71
CA SER A 170 -7.53 3.23 14.74
C SER A 170 -6.89 1.85 14.80
N THR A 171 -7.42 0.99 15.67
CA THR A 171 -7.07 -0.41 15.77
C THR A 171 -8.33 -1.25 15.79
N LEU A 172 -8.49 -2.14 14.81
CA LEU A 172 -9.51 -3.19 14.83
C LEU A 172 -8.83 -4.45 15.40
N PRO A 173 -9.29 -4.98 16.54
CA PRO A 173 -8.69 -6.17 17.16
C PRO A 173 -9.00 -7.44 16.37
N ASP A 174 -8.32 -8.53 16.73
CA ASP A 174 -8.53 -9.88 16.19
C ASP A 174 -9.85 -10.49 16.70
#